data_AF-A0A4Y9RJY8-F1
#
_entry.id   AF-A0A4Y9RJY8-F1
#
_cell.length_a   1.000
_cell.length_b   1.000
_cell.length_c   1.000
_cell.angle_alpha   90.00
_cell.angle_beta   90.00
_cell.angle_gamma   90.00
#
_symmetry.space_group_name_H-M   'P 1'
#
loop_
_entity.id
_entity.type
_entity.pdbx_description
1 polymer ?
#
loop_
_entity_poly.entity_id
_entity_poly.type
_entity_poly.pdbx_seq_one_letter_code
_entity_poly.pdbx_strand_id
1 'polypeptide(L)'
;MGLDGNSAVVISPGINDRWDVSEKGSDAPLASFDRKEDAYAYADDLKRMKGNATVLVEDDDGFSPLPAPGEWDRPLDAVARGEH
;
A
#
# COMPACT_ATOMS: atom_id res chain seq x y z
N MET A 1 -5.62 -25.73 9.82
CA MET A 1 -5.69 -25.41 8.37
C MET A 1 -6.95 -24.58 8.18
N GLY A 2 -6.98 -23.37 7.61
CA GLY A 2 -5.98 -22.32 7.45
C GLY A 2 -6.57 -21.04 8.07
N LEU A 3 -5.80 -19.97 8.15
CA LEU A 3 -6.31 -18.66 8.59
C LEU A 3 -6.93 -18.00 7.36
N ASP A 4 -8.19 -18.33 7.13
CA ASP A 4 -8.97 -17.87 6.00
C ASP A 4 -9.48 -16.44 6.26
N GLY A 5 -9.22 -15.53 5.32
CA GLY A 5 -10.20 -14.50 5.01
C GLY A 5 -9.75 -13.04 4.90
N ASN A 6 -8.53 -12.66 5.28
CA ASN A 6 -8.06 -11.28 5.09
C ASN A 6 -6.71 -11.25 4.37
N SER A 7 -6.74 -11.23 3.04
CA SER A 7 -5.56 -10.95 2.24
C SER A 7 -5.20 -9.47 2.42
N ALA A 8 -4.16 -9.18 3.20
CA ALA A 8 -3.61 -7.84 3.25
C ALA A 8 -2.49 -7.72 2.22
N VAL A 9 -2.48 -6.68 1.42
CA VAL A 9 -1.36 -6.34 0.54
C VAL A 9 -0.49 -5.35 1.28
N VAL A 10 0.80 -5.60 1.35
CA VAL A 10 1.80 -4.78 2.03
C VAL A 10 2.74 -4.20 0.98
N ILE A 11 2.89 -2.88 0.99
CA ILE A 11 3.82 -2.15 0.13
C ILE A 11 4.99 -1.71 1.01
N SER A 12 6.18 -2.21 0.77
CA SER A 12 7.38 -1.89 1.56
C SER A 12 8.44 -1.19 0.72
N PRO A 13 9.19 -0.22 1.28
CA PRO A 13 10.36 0.33 0.63
C PRO A 13 11.45 -0.75 0.58
N GLY A 14 11.70 -1.23 -0.62
CA GLY A 14 12.71 -2.21 -0.96
C GLY A 14 14.12 -1.62 -1.09
N ILE A 15 15.08 -2.52 -1.32
CA ILE A 15 16.48 -2.14 -1.56
C ILE A 15 16.59 -1.47 -2.94
N ASN A 16 17.29 -0.32 -3.00
CA ASN A 16 17.52 0.54 -4.18
C ASN A 16 16.35 1.47 -4.56
N ASP A 17 15.68 2.09 -3.59
CA ASP A 17 14.58 3.06 -3.88
C ASP A 17 13.38 2.43 -4.61
N ARG A 18 13.24 1.11 -4.51
CA ARG A 18 12.14 0.35 -5.10
C ARG A 18 11.06 0.09 -4.06
N TRP A 19 9.88 -0.25 -4.54
CA TRP A 19 8.69 -0.53 -3.76
C TRP A 19 8.26 -1.95 -4.03
N ASP A 20 8.36 -2.78 -2.99
CA ASP A 20 8.02 -4.18 -3.04
C ASP A 20 6.58 -4.37 -2.55
N VAL A 21 5.73 -4.95 -3.41
CA VAL A 21 4.34 -5.27 -3.12
C VAL A 21 4.25 -6.75 -2.78
N SER A 22 3.88 -7.08 -1.55
CA SER A 22 3.81 -8.44 -1.03
C SER A 22 2.43 -8.72 -0.44
N GLU A 23 1.90 -9.94 -0.59
CA GLU A 23 0.73 -10.32 0.22
C GLU A 23 1.18 -10.69 1.64
N LYS A 24 0.40 -10.32 2.64
CA LYS A 24 0.67 -10.62 4.05
C LYS A 24 0.72 -12.13 4.25
N GLY A 25 1.89 -12.62 4.65
CA GLY A 25 2.17 -14.05 4.79
C GLY A 25 2.85 -14.69 3.56
N SER A 26 3.15 -13.90 2.53
CA SER A 26 4.01 -14.33 1.42
C SER A 26 5.48 -14.20 1.82
N ASP A 27 6.29 -15.19 1.47
CA ASP A 27 7.75 -15.20 1.67
C ASP A 27 8.48 -14.28 0.68
N ALA A 28 7.83 -13.98 -0.45
CA ALA A 28 8.37 -13.17 -1.54
C ALA A 28 7.42 -12.05 -1.99
N PRO A 29 7.96 -10.93 -2.50
CA PRO A 29 7.15 -9.90 -3.13
C PRO A 29 6.48 -10.42 -4.40
N LEU A 30 5.22 -10.05 -4.58
CA LEU A 30 4.44 -10.32 -5.79
C LEU A 30 4.98 -9.52 -6.97
N ALA A 31 5.34 -8.26 -6.72
CA ALA A 31 5.88 -7.34 -7.71
C ALA A 31 6.76 -6.29 -7.04
N SER A 32 7.76 -5.81 -7.77
CA SER A 32 8.65 -4.73 -7.35
C SER A 32 8.56 -3.60 -8.37
N PHE A 33 8.42 -2.36 -7.91
CA PHE A 33 8.29 -1.18 -8.75
C PHE A 33 9.33 -0.13 -8.37
N ASP A 34 9.85 0.62 -9.33
CA ASP A 34 10.79 1.71 -9.05
C ASP A 34 10.08 2.99 -8.56
N ARG A 35 8.74 3.03 -8.62
CA ARG A 35 7.92 4.18 -8.22
C ARG A 35 6.85 3.76 -7.22
N LYS A 36 6.66 4.61 -6.21
CA LYS A 36 5.64 4.46 -5.17
C LYS A 36 4.23 4.42 -5.78
N GLU A 37 3.96 5.31 -6.74
CA GLU A 37 2.65 5.41 -7.42
C GLU A 37 2.28 4.12 -8.17
N ASP A 38 3.22 3.51 -8.88
CA ASP A 38 3.00 2.26 -9.60
C ASP A 38 2.70 1.11 -8.62
N ALA A 39 3.44 1.03 -7.51
CA ALA A 39 3.18 0.04 -6.45
C ALA A 39 1.79 0.25 -5.81
N TYR A 40 1.40 1.51 -5.60
CA TYR A 40 0.12 1.89 -5.02
C TYR A 40 -1.04 1.53 -5.93
N ALA A 41 -0.94 1.87 -7.22
CA ALA A 41 -1.94 1.52 -8.22
C ALA A 41 -2.11 0.01 -8.35
N TYR A 42 -1.00 -0.74 -8.37
CA TYR A 42 -1.03 -2.20 -8.42
C TYR A 42 -1.70 -2.82 -7.19
N ALA A 43 -1.40 -2.32 -5.99
CA ALA A 43 -2.00 -2.82 -4.77
C ALA A 43 -3.50 -2.45 -4.64
N ASP A 44 -3.90 -1.24 -5.05
CA ASP A 44 -5.32 -0.85 -5.09
C ASP A 44 -6.11 -1.72 -6.07
N ASP A 45 -5.55 -2.00 -7.24
CA ASP A 45 -6.15 -2.88 -8.24
C ASP A 45 -6.31 -4.32 -7.70
N LEU A 46 -5.27 -4.86 -7.04
CA LEU A 46 -5.34 -6.15 -6.35
C LEU A 46 -6.44 -6.17 -5.29
N LYS A 47 -6.55 -5.10 -4.49
CA LYS A 47 -7.63 -4.95 -3.51
C LYS A 47 -8.99 -4.96 -4.17
N ARG A 48 -9.14 -4.25 -5.29
CA ARG A 48 -10.39 -4.14 -6.03
C ARG A 48 -10.79 -5.46 -6.68
N MET A 49 -9.82 -6.24 -7.17
CA MET A 49 -10.05 -7.58 -7.71
C MET A 49 -10.45 -8.58 -6.61
N LYS A 50 -9.84 -8.49 -5.42
CA LYS A 50 -10.08 -9.43 -4.32
C LYS A 50 -11.27 -9.06 -3.44
N GLY A 51 -11.72 -7.79 -3.47
CA GLY A 51 -12.96 -7.29 -2.86
C GLY A 51 -12.94 -7.13 -1.34
N ASN A 52 -12.12 -7.90 -0.62
CA ASN A 52 -11.97 -7.87 0.83
C ASN A 52 -10.51 -7.68 1.29
N ALA A 53 -9.62 -7.33 0.36
CA ALA A 53 -8.21 -7.15 0.69
C ALA A 53 -7.92 -5.75 1.25
N THR A 54 -7.02 -5.68 2.22
CA THR A 54 -6.58 -4.42 2.84
C THR A 54 -5.20 -4.06 2.34
N VAL A 55 -5.01 -2.86 1.79
CA VAL A 55 -3.68 -2.39 1.40
C VAL A 55 -3.06 -1.60 2.55
N LEU A 56 -1.87 -2.00 2.95
CA LEU A 56 -1.01 -1.37 3.94
C LEU A 56 0.28 -0.94 3.27
N VAL A 57 0.75 0.24 3.60
CA VAL A 57 2.03 0.80 3.17
C VAL A 57 2.91 0.86 4.41
N GLU A 58 4.09 0.26 4.32
CA GLU A 58 5.16 0.47 5.28
C GLU A 58 5.85 1.82 4.95
N ASP A 59 5.76 2.74 5.89
CA ASP A 59 6.40 4.05 5.87
C ASP A 59 7.25 4.18 7.16
N ASP A 60 7.99 5.29 7.34
CA ASP A 60 8.93 5.46 8.47
C ASP A 60 8.24 5.32 9.86
N ASP A 61 6.95 5.64 9.95
CA ASP A 61 6.11 5.55 11.15
C ASP A 61 5.48 4.16 11.37
N GLY A 62 5.69 3.21 10.43
CA GLY A 62 5.12 1.87 10.45
C GLY A 62 4.11 1.61 9.32
N PHE A 63 3.07 0.82 9.57
CA PHE A 63 2.08 0.44 8.55
C PHE A 63 0.90 1.42 8.51
N SER A 64 0.79 2.18 7.44
CA SER A 64 -0.33 3.08 7.15
C SER A 64 -1.28 2.48 6.11
N PRO A 65 -2.60 2.69 6.21
CA PRO A 65 -3.51 2.32 5.13
C PRO A 65 -3.19 3.11 3.86
N LEU A 66 -3.35 2.46 2.69
CA LEU A 66 -3.16 3.14 1.41
C LEU A 66 -4.07 4.39 1.34
N PRO A 67 -3.53 5.58 1.03
CA PRO A 67 -4.36 6.78 0.87
C PRO A 67 -5.33 6.62 -0.30
N ALA A 68 -6.38 7.43 -0.39
CA ALA A 68 -7.21 7.43 -1.59
C ALA A 68 -6.38 7.89 -2.81
N PRO A 69 -6.74 7.48 -4.04
CA PRO A 69 -6.00 7.86 -5.25
C PRO A 69 -5.87 9.38 -5.49
N GLY A 70 -6.71 10.21 -4.86
CA GLY A 70 -6.57 11.67 -4.87
C GLY A 70 -5.64 12.26 -3.80
N GLU A 71 -5.13 11.43 -2.90
CA GLU A 71 -4.24 11.81 -1.79
C GLU A 71 -2.78 11.41 -2.05
N TRP A 72 -2.51 10.59 -3.07
CA TRP A 72 -1.16 10.14 -3.42
C TRP A 72 -0.24 11.28 -3.87
N ASP A 73 -0.81 12.32 -4.51
CA ASP A 73 -0.10 13.49 -5.03
C ASP A 73 -0.13 14.68 -4.05
N ARG A 74 -0.77 14.54 -2.88
CA ARG A 74 -0.86 15.67 -1.95
C ARG A 74 0.48 15.84 -1.22
N PRO A 75 1.11 17.04 -1.27
CA PRO A 75 2.15 17.35 -0.32
C PRO A 75 1.57 17.21 1.08
N LEU A 76 2.30 16.55 1.99
CA LEU A 76 1.94 16.28 3.39
C LEU A 76 1.57 17.53 4.20
N ASP A 77 1.70 18.73 3.63
CA ASP A 77 1.36 20.03 4.22
C ASP A 77 -0.14 20.39 4.20
N ALA A 78 -1.00 19.64 3.49
CA ALA A 78 -2.39 20.07 3.24
C ALA A 78 -3.46 19.51 4.20
N VAL A 79 -3.07 18.91 5.35
CA VAL A 79 -4.02 18.53 6.42
C VAL A 79 -4.21 19.63 7.49
N ALA A 80 -3.59 20.80 7.29
CA ALA A 80 -3.89 21.98 8.09
C ALA A 80 -4.89 22.88 7.35
N ARG A 81 -6.19 22.57 7.46
CA ARG A 81 -7.34 23.52 7.50
C ARG A 81 -8.60 22.90 6.93
N GLY A 82 -9.47 22.50 7.84
CA GLY A 82 -10.91 22.62 7.65
C GLY A 82 -11.54 22.61 9.03
N GLU A 83 -11.90 23.77 9.59
CA GLU A 83 -13.18 24.51 9.49
C GLU A 83 -13.69 24.50 10.96
N HIS A 84 -14.30 25.49 11.62
CA HIS A 84 -15.01 26.73 11.31
C HIS A 84 -15.08 27.50 12.64
#